data_AF-A0A328N8M8-F1
#
_entry.id   AF-A0A328N8M8-F1
#
_cell.length_a   1.000
_cell.length_b   1.000
_cell.length_c   1.000
_cell.angle_alpha   90.00
_cell.angle_beta   90.00
_cell.angle_gamma   90.00
#
_symmetry.space_group_name_H-M   'P 1'
#
loop_
_entity.id
_entity.type
_entity.pdbx_description
1 polymer ?
#
loop_
_entity_poly.entity_id
_entity_poly.type
_entity_poly.pdbx_seq_one_letter_code
_entity_poly.pdbx_strand_id
1 'polypeptide(L)'
;MSPVVAILLLVAGLSEAAGRLLPVVARLSGVSHVRVVSLLLAGAIVDGAVFALWPLSAWAVTGLVLPTSASDEAALVWTPGLAAPLVLAGVLAFPLLGPLLHLLLMVGVGAGLAGALATVAGVGWWEAAGCVTIAGIGLGVSVEAVRRLVVKLNTRRAPEPVA
;
A
#
# COMPACT_ATOMS: atom_id res chain seq x y z
N MET A 1 -6.83 -0.09 -16.06
CA MET A 1 -5.50 0.29 -15.54
C MET A 1 -4.49 0.25 -16.67
N SER A 2 -3.63 1.26 -16.80
CA SER A 2 -2.51 1.18 -17.75
C SER A 2 -1.51 0.11 -17.28
N PRO A 3 -0.94 -0.72 -18.18
CA PRO A 3 0.07 -1.71 -17.83
C PRO A 3 1.30 -1.08 -17.15
N VAL A 4 1.62 0.17 -17.47
CA VAL A 4 2.71 0.93 -16.83
C VAL A 4 2.44 1.11 -15.34
N VAL A 5 1.20 1.45 -14.95
CA VAL A 5 0.83 1.63 -13.53
C VAL A 5 0.90 0.30 -12.78
N ALA A 6 0.47 -0.80 -13.41
CA ALA A 6 0.57 -2.13 -12.81
C ALA A 6 2.03 -2.54 -12.55
N ILE A 7 2.93 -2.29 -13.51
CA ILE A 7 4.37 -2.54 -13.36
C ILE A 7 4.95 -1.68 -12.24
N LEU A 8 4.60 -0.40 -12.17
CA LEU A 8 5.10 0.51 -11.12
C LEU A 8 4.65 0.06 -9.72
N LEU A 9 3.39 -0.37 -9.57
CA LEU A 9 2.88 -0.90 -8.30
C LEU A 9 3.57 -2.21 -7.89
N LEU A 10 3.86 -3.09 -8.85
CA LEU A 10 4.64 -4.31 -8.60
C LEU A 10 6.08 -3.99 -8.18
N VAL A 11 6.73 -3.02 -8.81
CA VAL A 11 8.09 -2.58 -8.44
C VAL A 11 8.10 -1.92 -7.06
N ALA A 12 7.08 -1.11 -6.73
CA ALA A 12 6.89 -0.52 -5.42
C ALA A 12 6.74 -1.60 -4.34
N GLY A 13 5.85 -2.56 -4.56
CA GLY A 13 5.66 -3.67 -3.63
C GLY A 13 6.91 -4.54 -3.50
N LEU A 14 7.62 -4.80 -4.59
CA LEU A 14 8.85 -5.60 -4.57
C LEU A 14 9.95 -4.91 -3.75
N SER A 15 10.09 -3.59 -3.89
CA SER A 15 11.03 -2.80 -3.08
C SER A 15 10.72 -2.91 -1.58
N GLU A 16 9.43 -2.89 -1.21
CA GLU A 16 8.99 -3.01 0.18
C GLU A 16 9.24 -4.41 0.74
N ALA A 17 8.86 -5.43 -0.03
CA ALA A 17 9.09 -6.81 0.32
C ALA A 17 10.59 -7.11 0.49
N ALA A 18 11.42 -6.62 -0.45
CA ALA A 18 12.87 -6.71 -0.37
C ALA A 18 13.39 -6.05 0.90
N GLY A 19 12.88 -4.88 1.25
CA GLY A 19 13.36 -4.17 2.41
C GLY A 19 13.10 -4.83 3.75
N ARG A 20 11.98 -5.53 3.89
CA ARG A 20 11.65 -6.28 5.10
C ARG A 20 12.33 -7.65 5.14
N LEU A 21 12.52 -8.29 3.98
CA LEU A 21 13.04 -9.66 3.89
C LEU A 21 14.57 -9.72 3.86
N LEU A 22 15.26 -8.81 3.18
CA LEU A 22 16.73 -8.83 3.04
C LEU A 22 17.47 -8.83 4.39
N PRO A 23 17.13 -7.99 5.38
CA PRO A 23 17.82 -7.98 6.68
C PRO A 23 17.61 -9.28 7.47
N VAL A 24 16.47 -9.95 7.27
CA VAL A 24 16.14 -11.21 7.95
C VAL A 24 16.86 -12.38 7.27
N VAL A 25 16.84 -12.43 5.94
CA VAL A 25 17.56 -13.44 5.15
C VAL A 25 19.07 -13.32 5.36
N ALA A 26 19.62 -12.11 5.42
CA ALA A 26 21.05 -11.89 5.70
C ALA A 26 21.47 -12.40 7.10
N ARG A 27 20.52 -12.49 8.05
CA ARG A 27 20.76 -13.02 9.40
C ARG A 27 20.52 -14.54 9.52
N LEU A 28 19.94 -15.17 8.51
CA LEU A 28 19.59 -16.59 8.51
C LEU A 28 20.47 -17.34 7.51
N SER A 29 21.48 -18.07 7.99
CA SER A 29 22.30 -18.94 7.14
C SER A 29 21.49 -20.17 6.70
N GLY A 30 21.39 -20.41 5.38
CA GLY A 30 20.82 -21.65 4.82
C GLY A 30 19.39 -21.59 4.28
N VAL A 31 18.79 -20.40 4.12
CA VAL A 31 17.45 -20.28 3.50
C VAL A 31 17.53 -20.56 1.99
N SER A 32 16.70 -21.46 1.47
CA SER A 32 16.65 -21.78 0.03
C SER A 32 16.29 -20.54 -0.80
N HIS A 33 17.01 -20.29 -1.89
CA HIS A 33 16.78 -19.15 -2.78
C HIS A 33 15.35 -19.10 -3.33
N VAL A 34 14.77 -20.27 -3.67
CA VAL A 34 13.39 -20.38 -4.17
C VAL A 34 12.38 -19.86 -3.14
N ARG A 35 12.56 -20.18 -1.86
CA ARG A 35 11.70 -19.68 -0.77
C ARG A 35 11.82 -18.16 -0.62
N VAL A 36 13.03 -17.60 -0.69
CA VAL A 36 13.25 -16.14 -0.64
C VAL A 36 12.54 -15.45 -1.79
N VAL A 37 12.71 -15.93 -3.03
CA VAL A 37 12.03 -15.37 -4.21
C VAL A 37 10.51 -15.46 -4.09
N SER A 38 9.98 -16.59 -3.60
CA SER A 38 8.53 -16.76 -3.42
C SER A 38 7.95 -15.79 -2.39
N LEU A 39 8.67 -15.52 -1.30
CA LEU A 39 8.26 -14.57 -0.27
C LEU A 39 8.35 -13.12 -0.77
N LEU A 40 9.39 -12.80 -1.55
CA LEU A 40 9.53 -11.49 -2.17
C LEU A 40 8.39 -11.23 -3.15
N LEU A 41 8.04 -12.20 -3.98
CA LEU A 41 6.95 -12.07 -4.95
C LEU A 41 5.60 -11.95 -4.25
N ALA A 42 5.35 -12.74 -3.22
CA ALA A 42 4.13 -12.66 -2.43
C ALA A 42 4.00 -11.29 -1.73
N GLY A 43 5.09 -10.79 -1.12
CA GLY A 43 5.14 -9.46 -0.56
C GLY A 43 4.87 -8.38 -1.61
N ALA A 44 5.50 -8.50 -2.78
CA ALA A 44 5.33 -7.54 -3.88
C ALA A 44 3.88 -7.42 -4.35
N ILE A 45 3.19 -8.55 -4.48
CA ILE A 45 1.78 -8.57 -4.88
C ILE A 45 0.91 -7.93 -3.79
N VAL A 46 1.15 -8.26 -2.52
CA VAL A 46 0.36 -7.73 -1.39
C VAL A 46 0.57 -6.24 -1.24
N ASP A 47 1.82 -5.78 -1.15
CA ASP A 47 2.14 -4.36 -0.97
C ASP A 47 1.71 -3.54 -2.22
N GLY A 48 1.91 -4.09 -3.42
CA GLY A 48 1.41 -3.49 -4.66
C GLY A 48 -0.11 -3.34 -4.70
N ALA A 49 -0.85 -4.35 -4.19
CA ALA A 49 -2.30 -4.28 -4.06
C ALA A 49 -2.73 -3.22 -3.02
N VAL A 50 -2.04 -3.11 -1.89
CA VAL A 50 -2.31 -2.08 -0.87
C VAL A 50 -2.13 -0.68 -1.44
N PHE A 51 -1.05 -0.44 -2.20
CA PHE A 51 -0.83 0.83 -2.89
C PHE A 51 -1.94 1.13 -3.91
N ALA A 52 -2.40 0.12 -4.67
CA ALA A 52 -3.50 0.29 -5.62
C ALA A 52 -4.83 0.61 -4.92
N LEU A 53 -5.06 0.00 -3.75
CA LEU A 53 -6.32 0.11 -3.03
C LEU A 53 -6.49 1.48 -2.36
N TRP A 54 -5.40 2.20 -2.08
CA TRP A 54 -5.43 3.47 -1.37
C TRP A 54 -6.22 4.60 -2.07
N PRO A 55 -5.93 4.98 -3.32
CA PRO A 55 -6.74 5.98 -4.01
C PRO A 55 -8.19 5.52 -4.21
N LEU A 56 -8.42 4.21 -4.38
CA LEU A 56 -9.76 3.64 -4.52
C LEU A 56 -10.57 3.74 -3.22
N SER A 57 -9.97 3.42 -2.07
CA SER A 57 -10.62 3.55 -0.78
C SER A 57 -10.81 5.01 -0.39
N ALA A 58 -9.89 5.90 -0.74
CA ALA A 58 -10.07 7.34 -0.54
C ALA A 58 -11.25 7.89 -1.35
N TRP A 59 -11.39 7.46 -2.62
CA TRP A 59 -12.53 7.82 -3.47
C TRP A 59 -13.85 7.23 -2.97
N ALA A 60 -13.86 5.97 -2.51
CA ALA A 60 -15.04 5.38 -1.90
C ALA A 60 -15.47 6.13 -0.63
N VAL A 61 -14.51 6.55 0.21
CA VAL A 61 -14.79 7.36 1.40
C VAL A 61 -15.36 8.73 1.04
N THR A 62 -14.91 9.38 -0.05
CA THR A 62 -15.52 10.64 -0.50
C THR A 62 -17.00 10.49 -0.84
N GLY A 63 -17.40 9.42 -1.54
CA GLY A 63 -18.81 9.17 -1.87
C GLY A 63 -19.68 8.86 -0.65
N LEU A 64 -19.10 8.25 0.40
CA LEU A 64 -19.81 7.94 1.64
C LEU A 64 -19.95 9.15 2.57
N VAL A 65 -18.94 10.03 2.61
CA VAL A 65 -18.89 11.18 3.53
C VAL A 65 -19.48 12.44 2.91
N LEU A 66 -19.41 12.60 1.58
CA LEU A 66 -19.97 13.72 0.84
C LEU A 66 -20.94 13.23 -0.25
N PRO A 67 -22.20 12.91 0.10
CA PRO A 67 -23.19 12.37 -0.84
C PRO A 67 -23.57 13.34 -1.97
N THR A 68 -23.26 14.63 -1.83
CA THR A 68 -23.52 15.68 -2.82
C THR A 68 -22.37 15.90 -3.80
N SER A 69 -21.22 15.23 -3.60
CA SER A 69 -20.13 15.27 -4.58
C SER A 69 -20.61 14.54 -5.84
N ALA A 70 -20.64 15.24 -6.98
CA ALA A 70 -21.15 14.74 -8.25
C ALA A 70 -20.33 13.52 -8.72
N SER A 71 -20.74 12.33 -8.31
CA SER A 71 -19.93 11.11 -8.40
C SER A 71 -20.75 9.89 -8.86
N ASP A 72 -21.81 10.11 -9.62
CA ASP A 72 -22.64 9.00 -10.14
C ASP A 72 -22.11 8.43 -11.48
N GLU A 73 -21.09 9.02 -12.10
CA GLU A 73 -20.61 8.56 -13.42
C GLU A 73 -19.09 8.67 -13.70
N ALA A 74 -18.33 9.39 -12.87
CA ALA A 74 -16.88 9.52 -13.04
C ALA A 74 -16.16 8.31 -12.45
N ALA A 75 -16.14 7.18 -13.16
CA ALA A 75 -15.28 6.05 -12.82
C ALA A 75 -13.85 6.56 -12.59
N LEU A 76 -13.22 6.21 -11.45
CA LEU A 76 -11.86 6.64 -11.11
C LEU A 76 -10.88 6.22 -12.22
N VAL A 77 -10.62 7.13 -13.16
CA VAL A 77 -9.67 6.90 -14.25
C VAL A 77 -8.26 7.07 -13.67
N TRP A 78 -7.42 6.05 -13.85
CA TRP A 78 -6.02 6.10 -13.46
C TRP A 78 -5.27 7.18 -14.24
N THR A 79 -5.14 8.37 -13.64
CA THR A 79 -4.40 9.50 -14.22
C THR A 79 -2.94 9.50 -13.74
N PRO A 80 -2.03 10.17 -14.48
CA PRO A 80 -0.66 10.40 -14.03
C PRO A 80 -0.60 11.10 -12.66
N GLY A 81 -1.58 11.96 -12.36
CA GLY A 81 -1.71 12.64 -11.06
C GLY A 81 -2.03 11.70 -9.89
N LEU A 82 -2.70 10.57 -10.14
CA LEU A 82 -2.89 9.51 -9.14
C LEU A 82 -1.72 8.52 -9.11
N ALA A 83 -1.04 8.31 -10.24
CA ALA A 83 0.09 7.40 -10.34
C ALA A 83 1.36 7.97 -9.68
N ALA A 84 1.65 9.27 -9.84
CA ALA A 84 2.87 9.90 -9.33
C ALA A 84 3.02 9.80 -7.79
N PRO A 85 1.99 10.06 -6.96
CA PRO A 85 2.05 9.82 -5.53
C PRO A 85 2.30 8.34 -5.18
N LEU A 86 1.74 7.39 -5.93
CA LEU A 86 1.95 5.95 -5.67
C LEU A 86 3.36 5.48 -6.06
N VAL A 87 3.96 6.07 -7.09
CA VAL A 87 5.37 5.85 -7.42
C VAL A 87 6.26 6.35 -6.29
N LEU A 88 5.95 7.50 -5.71
CA LEU A 88 6.62 8.03 -4.52
C LEU A 88 6.37 7.15 -3.28
N ALA A 89 5.22 6.48 -3.19
CA ALA A 89 4.96 5.44 -2.18
C ALA A 89 5.84 4.18 -2.38
N GLY A 90 6.18 3.85 -3.62
CA GLY A 90 7.23 2.87 -3.91
C GLY A 90 8.62 3.28 -3.47
N VAL A 91 8.86 4.58 -3.21
CA VAL A 91 10.09 5.04 -2.56
C VAL A 91 10.00 4.89 -1.05
N LEU A 92 8.84 5.17 -0.43
CA LEU A 92 8.56 4.92 1.02
C LEU A 92 8.89 3.49 1.46
N ALA A 93 8.66 2.54 0.55
CA ALA A 93 8.97 1.13 0.67
C ALA A 93 10.47 0.80 0.85
N PHE A 94 11.39 1.74 0.57
CA PHE A 94 12.81 1.47 0.76
C PHE A 94 13.15 1.33 2.25
N PRO A 95 13.71 0.18 2.67
CA PRO A 95 14.03 -0.12 4.07
C PRO A 95 15.13 0.78 4.67
N LEU A 96 15.87 1.48 3.80
CA LEU A 96 16.99 2.36 4.14
C LEU A 96 16.57 3.81 4.28
N LEU A 97 15.28 4.13 4.14
CA LEU A 97 14.76 5.44 4.46
C LEU A 97 14.84 5.66 5.97
N GLY A 98 15.67 6.62 6.40
CA GLY A 98 15.65 7.08 7.78
C GLY A 98 14.25 7.56 8.19
N PRO A 99 13.88 7.52 9.49
CA PRO A 99 12.52 7.83 9.96
C PRO A 99 11.97 9.18 9.48
N LEU A 100 12.84 10.20 9.41
CA LEU A 100 12.50 11.53 8.93
C LEU A 100 12.11 11.53 7.44
N LEU A 101 12.89 10.84 6.62
CA LEU A 101 12.69 10.80 5.17
C LEU A 101 11.42 9.99 4.84
N HIS A 102 11.15 8.93 5.61
CA HIS A 102 9.89 8.20 5.52
C HIS A 102 8.70 9.09 5.88
N LEU A 103 8.77 9.86 6.97
CA LEU A 103 7.69 10.80 7.32
C LEU A 103 7.46 11.87 6.24
N LEU A 104 8.52 12.47 5.71
CA LEU A 104 8.45 13.47 4.64
C LEU A 104 7.80 12.92 3.37
N LEU A 105 8.22 11.74 2.94
CA LEU A 105 7.64 11.08 1.78
C LEU A 105 6.17 10.72 2.05
N MET A 106 5.83 10.31 3.28
CA MET A 106 4.46 9.96 3.63
C MET A 106 3.53 11.16 3.50
N VAL A 107 3.96 12.30 4.06
CA VAL A 107 3.23 13.56 3.95
C VAL A 107 3.13 14.01 2.49
N GLY A 108 4.21 13.90 1.72
CA GLY A 108 4.23 14.26 0.29
C GLY A 108 3.27 13.43 -0.56
N VAL A 109 3.24 12.12 -0.35
CA VAL A 109 2.32 11.19 -1.03
C VAL A 109 0.87 11.49 -0.64
N GLY A 110 0.59 11.66 0.65
CA GLY A 110 -0.74 11.99 1.15
C GLY A 110 -1.26 13.31 0.60
N ALA A 111 -0.42 14.35 0.59
CA ALA A 111 -0.76 15.66 0.03
C ALA A 111 -0.98 15.61 -1.49
N GLY A 112 -0.17 14.84 -2.22
CA GLY A 112 -0.33 14.62 -3.66
C GLY A 112 -1.64 13.88 -4.00
N LEU A 113 -1.96 12.83 -3.24
CA LEU A 113 -3.23 12.11 -3.35
C LEU A 113 -4.42 13.00 -3.02
N ALA A 114 -4.33 13.82 -1.97
CA ALA A 114 -5.39 14.76 -1.59
C ALA A 114 -5.62 15.81 -2.69
N GLY A 115 -4.55 16.33 -3.29
CA GLY A 115 -4.64 17.25 -4.42
C GLY A 115 -5.31 16.62 -5.63
N ALA A 116 -4.87 15.42 -6.05
CA ALA A 116 -5.47 14.70 -7.16
C ALA A 116 -6.94 14.36 -6.88
N LEU A 117 -7.26 13.90 -5.68
CA LEU A 117 -8.62 13.55 -5.27
C LEU A 117 -9.54 14.78 -5.23
N ALA A 118 -9.08 15.91 -4.72
CA ALA A 118 -9.83 17.17 -4.72
C ALA A 118 -10.22 17.59 -6.15
N THR A 119 -9.29 17.45 -7.12
CA THR A 119 -9.57 17.78 -8.52
C THR A 119 -10.54 16.80 -9.19
N VAL A 120 -10.42 15.49 -8.90
CA VAL A 120 -11.22 14.45 -9.55
C VAL A 120 -12.62 14.35 -8.96
N ALA A 121 -12.75 14.47 -7.64
CA ALA A 121 -14.04 14.39 -6.94
C ALA A 121 -14.74 15.75 -6.80
N GLY A 122 -14.08 16.85 -7.21
CA GLY A 122 -14.64 18.21 -7.10
C GLY A 122 -14.89 18.66 -5.65
N VAL A 123 -14.12 18.13 -4.70
CA VAL A 123 -14.27 18.40 -3.26
C VAL A 123 -13.16 19.33 -2.75
N GLY A 124 -13.35 19.91 -1.56
CA GLY A 124 -12.33 20.75 -0.94
C GLY A 124 -11.06 19.96 -0.61
N TRP A 125 -9.89 20.62 -0.66
CA TRP A 125 -8.60 19.96 -0.38
C TRP A 125 -8.55 19.33 1.03
N TRP A 126 -9.15 19.99 2.02
CA TRP A 126 -9.23 19.46 3.39
C TRP A 126 -10.12 18.21 3.51
N GLU A 127 -11.22 18.17 2.75
CA GLU A 127 -12.13 17.02 2.69
C GLU A 127 -11.44 15.83 2.02
N ALA A 128 -10.75 16.09 0.91
CA ALA A 128 -9.93 15.09 0.22
C ALA A 128 -8.80 14.56 1.10
N ALA A 129 -8.08 15.44 1.81
CA ALA A 129 -7.02 15.05 2.74
C ALA A 129 -7.56 14.18 3.90
N GLY A 130 -8.75 14.51 4.42
CA GLY A 130 -9.45 13.68 5.41
C GLY A 130 -9.76 12.28 4.88
N CYS A 131 -10.31 12.19 3.66
CA CYS A 131 -10.64 10.92 3.03
C CYS A 131 -9.40 10.05 2.75
N VAL A 132 -8.33 10.66 2.25
CA VAL A 132 -7.02 9.99 2.03
C VAL A 132 -6.45 9.46 3.35
N THR A 133 -6.57 10.24 4.43
CA THR A 133 -6.09 9.85 5.77
C THR A 133 -6.90 8.68 6.33
N ILE A 134 -8.24 8.75 6.28
CA ILE A 134 -9.13 7.67 6.75
C ILE A 134 -8.85 6.38 5.96
N ALA A 135 -8.73 6.48 4.64
CA ALA A 135 -8.39 5.36 3.76
C ALA A 135 -7.03 4.74 4.11
N GLY A 136 -6.01 5.57 4.35
CA GLY A 136 -4.68 5.11 4.75
C GLY A 136 -4.70 4.35 6.09
N ILE A 137 -5.39 4.90 7.10
CA ILE A 137 -5.56 4.25 8.40
C ILE A 137 -6.31 2.92 8.25
N GLY A 138 -7.42 2.91 7.51
CA GLY A 138 -8.23 1.71 7.29
C GLY A 138 -7.45 0.58 6.61
N LEU A 139 -6.62 0.91 5.61
CA LEU A 139 -5.72 -0.05 4.97
C LEU A 139 -4.65 -0.56 5.92
N GLY A 140 -3.99 0.34 6.67
CA GLY A 140 -2.97 -0.04 7.66
C GLY A 140 -3.52 -1.00 8.72
N VAL A 141 -4.69 -0.71 9.27
CA VAL A 141 -5.39 -1.58 10.24
C VAL A 141 -5.75 -2.93 9.60
N SER A 142 -6.24 -2.93 8.37
CA SER A 142 -6.62 -4.16 7.66
C SER A 142 -5.42 -5.08 7.41
N VAL A 143 -4.31 -4.52 6.94
CA VAL A 143 -3.05 -5.27 6.72
C VAL A 143 -2.53 -5.84 8.04
N GLU A 144 -2.54 -5.05 9.11
CA GLU A 144 -2.10 -5.52 10.42
C GLU A 144 -3.03 -6.59 11.00
N ALA A 145 -4.34 -6.48 10.80
CA ALA A 145 -5.30 -7.51 11.19
C ALA A 145 -5.04 -8.83 10.45
N VAL A 146 -4.79 -8.79 9.13
CA VAL A 146 -4.41 -9.98 8.35
C VAL A 146 -3.09 -10.55 8.84
N ARG A 147 -2.07 -9.71 9.10
CA ARG A 147 -0.78 -10.16 9.64
C ARG A 147 -0.98 -10.92 10.96
N ARG A 148 -1.73 -10.32 11.90
CA ARG A 148 -2.03 -10.95 13.19
C ARG A 148 -2.84 -12.23 13.03
N LEU A 149 -3.78 -12.26 12.09
CA LEU A 149 -4.58 -13.46 11.80
C LEU A 149 -3.70 -14.59 11.25
N VAL A 150 -2.81 -14.30 10.30
CA VAL A 150 -1.87 -15.29 9.75
C VAL A 150 -0.95 -15.83 10.83
N VAL A 151 -0.38 -14.96 11.68
CA VAL A 151 0.44 -15.39 12.83
C VAL A 151 -0.37 -16.28 13.76
N LYS A 152 -1.60 -15.88 14.12
CA LYS A 152 -2.49 -16.65 15.00
C LYS A 152 -2.92 -18.00 14.42
N LEU A 153 -3.09 -18.09 13.10
CA LEU A 153 -3.46 -19.34 12.43
C LEU A 153 -2.25 -20.29 12.30
N ASN A 154 -1.07 -19.76 12.02
CA ASN A 154 0.16 -20.55 11.93
C ASN A 154 0.63 -21.05 13.30
N THR A 155 0.47 -20.27 14.38
CA THR A 155 0.78 -20.75 15.74
C THR A 155 -0.18 -21.82 16.23
N ARG A 156 -1.38 -21.93 15.65
CA ARG A 156 -2.32 -23.04 15.91
C ARG A 156 -1.97 -24.31 15.13
N ARG A 157 -1.10 -24.24 14.12
CA ARG A 157 -0.71 -25.38 13.27
C ARG A 157 0.58 -26.04 13.81
N ALA A 158 0.42 -26.68 14.98
CA ALA A 158 1.15 -27.83 15.57
C ALA A 158 2.60 -27.66 16.12
N PRO A 159 2.96 -28.44 17.16
CA PRO A 159 4.10 -29.35 17.12
C PRO A 159 3.65 -30.70 16.52
N GLU A 160 4.30 -31.16 15.46
CA GLU A 160 4.18 -32.55 15.00
C GLU A 160 4.57 -33.51 16.14
N PRO A 161 3.79 -34.57 16.42
CA PRO A 161 4.24 -35.62 17.31
C PRO A 161 5.43 -36.33 16.67
N VAL A 162 6.57 -36.27 17.34
CA VAL A 162 7.73 -37.11 17.05
C VAL A 162 7.30 -38.57 17.26
N ALA A 163 7.25 -39.33 16.17
CA ALA A 163 7.08 -40.79 16.19
C ALA A 163 8.43 -41.48 16.38
#